data_AF-X1M580-F1
#
_entry.id   AF-X1M580-F1
#
_cell.length_a   1.000
_cell.length_b   1.000
_cell.length_c   1.000
_cell.angle_alpha   90.00
_cell.angle_beta   90.00
_cell.angle_gamma   90.00
#
_symmetry.space_group_name_H-M   'P 1'
#
loop_
_entity.id
_entity.type
_entity.pdbx_description
1 polymer ?
#
loop_
_entity_poly.entity_id
_entity_poly.type
_entity_poly.pdbx_seq_one_letter_code
_entity_poly.pdbx_strand_id
1 'polypeptide(L)'
;GINSAIAASNGGATQTIVMFTFVALIIIVNFVAEIGLIRGRQMRRKLLNGLLKMYKDQGVEGYYDPSLLSDYTLRYNLFMLTVLFTGLVAIVIPFVLR
;
A
#
# COMPACT_ATOMS: atom_id res chain seq x y z
N GLY A 1 -37.43 27.03 -2.89
CA GLY A 1 -38.28 26.62 -1.76
C GLY A 1 -38.34 25.11 -1.62
N ILE A 2 -39.02 24.42 -2.55
CA ILE A 2 -39.28 22.97 -2.45
C ILE A 2 -38.04 22.13 -2.77
N ASN A 3 -37.29 22.46 -3.84
CA ASN A 3 -36.05 21.76 -4.19
C ASN A 3 -34.95 21.91 -3.12
N SER A 4 -34.89 23.06 -2.45
CA SER A 4 -33.94 23.32 -1.36
C SER A 4 -34.28 22.55 -0.08
N ALA A 5 -35.56 22.28 0.19
CA ALA A 5 -36.01 21.48 1.33
C ALA A 5 -35.76 19.98 1.13
N ILE A 6 -35.98 19.46 -0.08
CA ILE A 6 -35.70 18.05 -0.44
C ILE A 6 -34.18 17.79 -0.54
N ALA A 7 -33.40 18.77 -1.01
CA ALA A 7 -31.94 18.69 -0.99
C ALA A 7 -31.38 18.72 0.45
N ALA A 8 -31.98 19.50 1.35
CA ALA A 8 -31.61 19.54 2.77
C ALA A 8 -31.92 18.21 3.50
N SER A 9 -33.01 17.52 3.13
CA SER A 9 -33.33 16.19 3.70
C SER A 9 -32.46 15.05 3.12
N ASN A 10 -32.01 15.16 1.87
CA ASN A 10 -31.14 14.16 1.23
C ASN A 10 -29.64 14.37 1.47
N GLY A 11 -29.21 15.57 1.89
CA GLY A 11 -27.78 15.89 2.06
C GLY A 11 -27.05 14.92 2.99
N GLY A 12 -27.65 14.57 4.14
CA GLY A 12 -27.06 13.62 5.09
C GLY A 12 -26.97 12.18 4.57
N ALA A 13 -27.96 11.74 3.79
CA ALA A 13 -27.96 10.41 3.16
C ALA A 13 -26.90 10.33 2.06
N THR A 14 -26.84 11.33 1.17
CA THR A 14 -25.83 11.41 0.10
C THR A 14 -24.42 11.49 0.68
N GLN A 15 -24.19 12.31 1.70
CA GLN A 15 -22.87 12.42 2.37
C GLN A 15 -22.45 11.09 3.01
N THR A 16 -23.38 10.36 3.61
CA THR A 16 -23.12 9.03 4.21
C THR A 16 -22.71 8.00 3.15
N ILE A 17 -23.45 7.94 2.03
CA ILE A 17 -23.15 7.01 0.94
C ILE A 17 -21.77 7.31 0.33
N VAL A 18 -21.47 8.59 0.10
CA VAL A 18 -20.16 9.02 -0.42
C VAL A 18 -19.04 8.63 0.54
N MET A 19 -19.21 8.88 1.83
CA MET A 19 -18.24 8.50 2.88
C MET A 19 -17.91 7.00 2.84
N PHE A 20 -18.92 6.13 2.90
CA PHE A 20 -18.72 4.69 2.86
C PHE A 20 -18.10 4.21 1.54
N THR A 21 -18.44 4.85 0.42
CA THR A 21 -17.86 4.53 -0.89
C THR A 21 -16.36 4.84 -0.92
N PHE A 22 -15.94 6.00 -0.42
CA PHE A 22 -14.52 6.36 -0.31
C PHE A 22 -13.78 5.44 0.65
N VAL A 23 -14.34 5.14 1.81
CA VAL A 23 -13.72 4.21 2.78
C VAL A 23 -13.52 2.83 2.16
N ALA A 24 -14.54 2.29 1.48
CA ALA A 24 -14.44 1.01 0.79
C ALA A 24 -13.33 1.03 -0.30
N LEU A 25 -13.26 2.09 -1.09
CA LEU A 25 -12.21 2.27 -2.09
C LEU A 25 -10.81 2.32 -1.45
N ILE A 26 -10.63 3.12 -0.39
CA ILE A 26 -9.34 3.28 0.31
C ILE A 26 -8.86 1.94 0.88
N ILE A 27 -9.77 1.15 1.47
CA ILE A 27 -9.47 -0.18 2.00
C ILE A 27 -8.94 -1.08 0.88
N ILE A 28 -9.65 -1.16 -0.24
CA ILE A 28 -9.26 -2.03 -1.37
C ILE A 28 -7.90 -1.59 -1.94
N VAL A 29 -7.71 -0.29 -2.18
CA VAL A 29 -6.47 0.23 -2.77
C VAL A 29 -5.28 -0.02 -1.85
N ASN A 30 -5.41 0.25 -0.54
CA ASN A 30 -4.32 0.00 0.42
C ASN A 30 -4.01 -1.49 0.52
N PHE A 31 -5.04 -2.34 0.58
CA PHE A 31 -4.85 -3.78 0.64
C PHE A 31 -4.08 -4.32 -0.59
N VAL A 32 -4.47 -3.89 -1.79
CA VAL A 32 -3.78 -4.27 -3.03
C VAL A 32 -2.34 -3.74 -3.04
N ALA A 33 -2.13 -2.50 -2.60
CA ALA A 33 -0.79 -1.90 -2.54
C ALA A 33 0.14 -2.67 -1.57
N GLU A 34 -0.33 -3.01 -0.37
CA GLU A 34 0.41 -3.80 0.61
C GLU A 34 0.80 -5.18 0.06
N ILE A 35 -0.16 -5.90 -0.53
CA ILE A 35 0.11 -7.20 -1.15
C ILE A 35 1.13 -7.05 -2.29
N GLY A 36 0.99 -6.02 -3.13
CA GLY A 36 1.92 -5.73 -4.22
C GLY A 36 3.35 -5.52 -3.72
N LEU A 37 3.52 -4.72 -2.67
CA LEU A 37 4.83 -4.48 -2.05
C LEU A 37 5.43 -5.75 -1.45
N ILE A 38 4.63 -6.55 -0.74
CA ILE A 38 5.07 -7.83 -0.15
C ILE A 38 5.52 -8.80 -1.24
N ARG A 39 4.68 -8.99 -2.28
CA ARG A 39 4.98 -9.90 -3.39
C ARG A 39 6.19 -9.43 -4.20
N GLY A 40 6.31 -8.13 -4.45
CA GLY A 40 7.47 -7.53 -5.12
C GLY A 40 8.78 -7.82 -4.39
N ARG A 41 8.79 -7.62 -3.06
CA ARG A 41 9.93 -7.96 -2.20
C ARG A 41 10.28 -9.45 -2.24
N GLN A 42 9.28 -10.33 -2.13
CA GLN A 42 9.48 -11.79 -2.17
C GLN A 42 10.08 -12.25 -3.51
N MET A 43 9.53 -11.78 -4.62
CA MET A 43 10.00 -12.13 -5.96
C MET A 43 11.44 -11.68 -6.18
N ARG A 44 11.77 -10.45 -5.80
CA ARG A 44 13.14 -9.93 -5.95
C ARG A 44 14.14 -10.71 -5.07
N ARG A 45 13.77 -11.04 -3.82
CA ARG A 45 14.59 -11.91 -2.97
C ARG A 45 14.85 -13.27 -3.61
N LYS A 46 13.82 -13.89 -4.20
CA LYS A 46 13.96 -15.18 -4.90
C LYS A 46 14.93 -15.09 -6.09
N LEU A 47 14.81 -14.05 -6.91
CA LEU A 47 15.69 -13.83 -8.06
C LEU A 47 17.15 -13.58 -7.63
N LEU A 48 17.37 -12.71 -6.65
CA LEU A 48 18.71 -12.37 -6.18
C LEU A 48 19.40 -13.56 -5.49
N ASN A 49 18.65 -14.36 -4.73
CA ASN A 49 19.18 -15.60 -4.16
C ASN A 49 19.59 -16.60 -5.26
N GLY A 50 18.82 -16.69 -6.35
CA GLY A 50 19.17 -17.50 -7.51
C GLY A 50 20.44 -17.02 -8.21
N LEU A 51 20.59 -15.70 -8.38
CA LEU A 51 21.78 -15.09 -8.97
C LEU A 51 23.02 -15.31 -8.09
N LEU A 52 22.94 -15.05 -6.78
CA LEU A 52 24.04 -15.30 -5.86
C LEU A 52 24.50 -16.76 -5.88
N LYS A 53 23.55 -17.70 -5.95
CA LYS A 53 23.88 -19.11 -6.09
C LYS A 53 24.65 -19.39 -7.39
N MET A 54 24.18 -18.86 -8.52
CA MET A 54 24.87 -19.01 -9.80
C MET A 54 26.30 -18.44 -9.77
N TYR A 55 26.49 -17.28 -9.14
CA TYR A 55 27.81 -16.64 -9.03
C TYR A 55 28.76 -17.48 -8.19
N LYS A 56 28.27 -18.04 -7.08
CA LYS A 56 29.03 -18.98 -6.25
C LYS A 56 29.40 -20.25 -7.01
N ASP A 57 28.45 -20.83 -7.72
CA ASP A 57 28.66 -22.06 -8.50
C ASP A 57 29.71 -21.86 -9.62
N GLN A 58 29.92 -20.62 -10.08
CA GLN A 58 30.90 -20.24 -11.10
C GLN A 58 32.20 -19.63 -10.53
N GLY A 59 32.37 -19.59 -9.20
CA GLY A 59 33.57 -19.04 -8.55
C GLY A 59 33.75 -17.52 -8.70
N VAL A 60 32.67 -16.78 -9.00
CA VAL A 60 32.66 -15.32 -9.23
C VAL A 60 31.90 -14.57 -8.12
N GLU A 61 31.87 -15.13 -6.92
CA GLU A 61 31.19 -14.56 -5.75
C GLU A 61 31.71 -13.17 -5.32
N GLY A 62 32.96 -12.82 -5.63
CA GLY A 62 33.53 -11.51 -5.32
C GLY A 62 32.93 -10.33 -6.10
N TYR A 63 32.16 -10.59 -7.17
CA TYR A 63 31.56 -9.53 -7.98
C TYR A 63 30.22 -9.01 -7.43
N TYR A 64 29.65 -9.69 -6.42
CA TYR A 64 28.35 -9.31 -5.87
C TYR A 64 28.39 -9.30 -4.34
N ASP A 65 28.21 -8.11 -3.75
CA ASP A 65 28.14 -7.96 -2.29
C ASP A 65 26.77 -8.44 -1.76
N PRO A 66 26.72 -9.46 -0.87
CA PRO A 66 25.49 -9.92 -0.24
C PRO A 66 24.78 -8.86 0.61
N SER A 67 25.51 -7.84 1.10
CA SER A 67 24.95 -6.74 1.90
C SER A 67 23.90 -5.93 1.13
N LEU A 68 24.00 -5.89 -0.21
CA LEU A 68 23.01 -5.24 -1.05
C LEU A 68 21.60 -5.82 -0.89
N LEU A 69 21.46 -7.05 -0.38
CA LEU A 69 20.16 -7.66 -0.12
C LEU A 69 19.45 -7.11 1.12
N SER A 70 20.18 -6.68 2.15
CA SER A 70 19.56 -6.16 3.39
C SER A 70 18.88 -4.82 3.18
N ASP A 71 19.48 -3.94 2.36
CA ASP A 71 18.99 -2.58 2.12
C ASP A 71 17.62 -2.56 1.43
N TYR A 72 17.34 -3.54 0.57
CA TYR A 72 16.03 -3.66 -0.06
C TYR A 72 14.92 -3.92 0.95
N THR A 73 15.17 -4.74 1.98
CA THR A 73 14.14 -5.07 2.97
C THR A 73 13.68 -3.82 3.71
N LEU A 74 14.63 -2.97 4.10
CA LEU A 74 14.34 -1.71 4.78
C LEU A 74 13.52 -0.77 3.89
N ARG A 75 13.90 -0.61 2.62
CA ARG A 75 13.14 0.19 1.65
C ARG A 75 11.68 -0.25 1.55
N TYR A 76 11.42 -1.54 1.33
CA TYR A 76 10.05 -2.04 1.21
C TYR A 76 9.25 -1.86 2.51
N ASN A 77 9.89 -2.02 3.67
CA ASN A 77 9.24 -1.79 4.96
C ASN A 77 8.82 -0.33 5.16
N LEU A 78 9.69 0.62 4.81
CA LEU A 78 9.36 2.05 4.89
C LEU A 78 8.19 2.43 3.97
N PHE A 79 8.15 1.87 2.75
CA PHE A 79 7.03 2.11 1.84
C PHE A 79 5.72 1.50 2.34
N MET A 80 5.73 0.25 2.81
CA MET A 80 4.54 -0.37 3.43
C MET A 80 4.06 0.45 4.62
N LEU A 81 4.97 0.87 5.52
CA LEU A 81 4.62 1.73 6.65
C LEU A 81 3.93 3.03 6.18
N THR A 82 4.50 3.69 5.17
CA THR A 82 3.96 4.93 4.62
C THR A 82 2.56 4.70 4.04
N VAL A 83 2.38 3.68 3.21
CA VAL A 83 1.09 3.34 2.59
C VAL A 83 0.05 3.04 3.66
N LEU A 84 0.35 2.12 4.57
CA LEU A 84 -0.53 1.76 5.69
C LEU A 84 -1.00 2.99 6.48
N PHE A 85 -0.08 3.87 6.90
CA PHE A 85 -0.44 5.06 7.68
C PHE A 85 -1.26 6.06 6.86
N THR A 86 -0.91 6.31 5.60
CA THR A 86 -1.70 7.19 4.73
C THR A 86 -3.11 6.65 4.52
N GLY A 87 -3.28 5.34 4.34
CA GLY A 87 -4.58 4.68 4.24
C GLY A 87 -5.41 4.80 5.52
N LEU A 88 -4.80 4.55 6.69
CA LEU A 88 -5.48 4.67 7.98
C LEU A 88 -5.97 6.11 8.21
N VAL A 89 -5.13 7.12 7.98
CA VAL A 89 -5.52 8.53 8.10
C VAL A 89 -6.65 8.87 7.13
N ALA A 90 -6.56 8.41 5.88
CA ALA A 90 -7.59 8.65 4.87
C ALA A 90 -8.95 8.00 5.24
N ILE A 91 -8.94 6.87 5.95
CA ILE A 91 -10.16 6.25 6.49
C ILE A 91 -10.74 7.09 7.62
N VAL A 92 -9.91 7.66 8.50
CA VAL A 92 -10.36 8.41 9.69
C VAL A 92 -10.96 9.77 9.34
N ILE A 93 -10.37 10.50 8.39
CA ILE A 93 -10.76 11.89 8.05
C ILE A 93 -12.28 12.06 7.82
N PRO A 94 -12.95 11.23 7.00
CA PRO A 94 -14.38 11.39 6.73
C PRO A 94 -15.28 11.20 7.97
N PHE A 95 -14.82 10.47 8.99
CA PHE A 95 -15.57 10.32 10.25
C PHE A 95 -15.37 11.49 11.20
N VAL A 96 -14.21 12.16 11.14
CA VAL A 96 -13.90 13.34 11.96
C VAL A 96 -14.58 14.59 11.42
N LEU A 97 -14.67 14.72 10.09
CA LEU A 97 -15.29 15.87 9.42
C LEU A 97 -16.82 15.77 9.29
N ARG A 98 -17.43 14.71 9.84
CA ARG A 98 -18.85 14.43 9.70
C ARG A 98 -19.70 15.30 10.60
#